data_AF-A0A9D4L071-F1
#
_entry.id   AF-A0A9D4L071-F1
#
_cell.length_a   1.000
_cell.length_b   1.000
_cell.length_c   1.000
_cell.angle_alpha   90.00
_cell.angle_beta   90.00
_cell.angle_gamma   90.00
#
_symmetry.space_group_name_H-M   'P 1'
#
loop_
_entity.id
_entity.type
_entity.pdbx_description
1 polymer ?
#
loop_
_entity_poly.entity_id
_entity_poly.type
_entity_poly.pdbx_seq_one_letter_code
_entity_poly.pdbx_strand_id
1 'polypeptide(L)'
;MGIPNALLGLGKENADSEKLPFNQGVKLLESGAVDNVLQIGFHLSGKVTEPASPLFSQPERVFQVSISFDRCKITSVKCGCGNKDIFWCQHVVALSLYRIRKANSVQLRVPISETLLQMNREQLQKFAQYLISEHHTDVLPTAQNIADEILQAKSRINLLAGAPDPTAGASVDDDNSWHLDEDQVREQARSYLSQGNYLSSANHFNAMFAK
;
A
#
# COMPACT_ATOMS: atom_id res chain seq x y z
N MET A 1 46.20 -15.32 28.93
CA MET A 1 45.49 -15.73 27.70
C MET A 1 44.08 -15.14 27.77
N GLY A 2 43.85 -14.01 27.11
CA GLY A 2 42.53 -13.37 27.04
C GLY A 2 42.16 -13.20 25.58
N ILE A 3 41.13 -13.90 25.13
CA ILE A 3 40.58 -13.79 23.77
C ILE A 3 39.65 -12.56 23.78
N PRO A 4 39.79 -11.58 22.86
CA PRO A 4 38.94 -10.40 22.88
C PRO A 4 37.51 -10.71 22.41
N ASN A 5 36.55 -10.08 23.09
CA ASN A 5 35.10 -10.23 23.02
C ASN A 5 34.44 -9.73 21.70
N ALA A 6 35.16 -9.72 20.58
CA ALA A 6 34.71 -9.07 19.33
C ALA A 6 33.73 -9.90 18.48
N LEU A 7 33.53 -11.19 18.80
CA LEU A 7 32.70 -12.09 17.99
C LEU A 7 31.21 -12.15 18.39
N LEU A 8 30.82 -11.55 19.53
CA LEU A 8 29.44 -11.56 20.00
C LEU A 8 28.55 -10.44 19.43
N GLY A 9 29.14 -9.43 18.77
CA GLY A 9 28.41 -8.31 18.16
C GLY A 9 27.89 -8.58 16.74
N LEU A 10 28.69 -9.26 15.91
CA LEU A 10 28.39 -9.49 14.49
C LEU A 10 27.15 -10.40 14.25
N GLY A 11 26.89 -11.34 15.16
CA GLY A 11 25.73 -12.24 15.06
C GLY A 11 24.38 -11.58 15.39
N LYS A 12 24.40 -10.48 16.15
CA LYS A 12 23.19 -9.76 16.59
C LYS A 12 22.72 -8.76 15.54
N GLU A 13 23.65 -8.01 14.94
CA GLU A 13 23.36 -7.07 13.85
C GLU A 13 22.80 -7.77 12.61
N ASN A 14 23.32 -8.96 12.28
CA ASN A 14 22.84 -9.73 11.13
C ASN A 14 21.43 -10.31 11.37
N ALA A 15 21.13 -10.76 12.60
CA ALA A 15 19.82 -11.28 12.97
C ALA A 15 18.73 -10.20 13.09
N ASP A 16 19.09 -8.98 13.47
CA ASP A 16 18.16 -7.84 13.48
C ASP A 16 17.95 -7.25 12.07
N SER A 17 18.96 -7.30 11.21
CA SER A 17 18.83 -6.95 9.78
C SER A 17 17.85 -7.88 9.05
N GLU A 18 17.89 -9.19 9.31
CA GLU A 18 16.95 -10.15 8.70
C GLU A 18 15.48 -9.90 9.04
N LYS A 19 15.19 -9.19 10.13
CA LYS A 19 13.83 -8.83 10.56
C LYS A 19 13.33 -7.52 9.96
N LEU A 20 14.16 -6.80 9.20
CA LEU A 20 13.74 -5.54 8.57
C LEU A 20 12.63 -5.81 7.55
N PRO A 21 11.57 -4.97 7.50
CA PRO A 21 10.48 -5.11 6.53
C PRO A 21 10.98 -5.19 5.09
N PHE A 22 12.08 -4.49 4.79
CA PHE A 22 12.72 -4.55 3.48
C PHE A 22 13.19 -5.97 3.13
N ASN A 23 13.98 -6.59 4.00
CA ASN A 23 14.55 -7.92 3.78
C ASN A 23 13.46 -9.00 3.74
N GLN A 24 12.44 -8.86 4.59
CA GLN A 24 11.29 -9.75 4.54
C GLN A 24 10.47 -9.60 3.25
N GLY A 25 10.29 -8.36 2.78
CA GLY A 25 9.64 -8.08 1.49
C GLY A 25 10.40 -8.65 0.29
N VAL A 26 11.75 -8.61 0.33
CA VAL A 26 12.59 -9.29 -0.67
C VAL A 26 12.36 -10.80 -0.64
N LYS A 27 12.36 -11.43 0.54
CA LYS A 27 12.09 -12.87 0.69
C LYS A 27 10.72 -13.26 0.12
N LEU A 28 9.67 -12.48 0.41
CA LEU A 28 8.33 -12.69 -0.16
C LEU A 28 8.32 -12.60 -1.70
N LEU A 29 9.01 -11.62 -2.27
CA LEU A 29 9.11 -11.50 -3.72
C LEU A 29 9.82 -12.70 -4.35
N GLU A 30 10.94 -13.13 -3.75
CA GLU A 30 11.78 -14.22 -4.25
C GLU A 30 11.09 -15.58 -4.12
N SER A 31 10.26 -15.78 -3.08
CA SER A 31 9.44 -16.97 -2.93
C SER A 31 8.22 -17.01 -3.86
N GLY A 32 8.00 -15.97 -4.67
CA GLY A 32 6.86 -15.90 -5.58
C GLY A 32 5.53 -15.59 -4.89
N ALA A 33 5.54 -14.92 -3.74
CA ALA A 33 4.33 -14.65 -2.95
C ALA A 33 3.45 -13.50 -3.47
N VAL A 34 3.78 -12.89 -4.61
CA VAL A 34 3.11 -11.68 -5.12
C VAL A 34 2.36 -12.00 -6.40
N ASP A 35 1.04 -11.83 -6.37
CA ASP A 35 0.12 -12.22 -7.43
C ASP A 35 -0.93 -11.14 -7.74
N ASN A 36 -1.67 -11.34 -8.82
CA ASN A 36 -2.78 -10.47 -9.27
C ASN A 36 -2.38 -8.99 -9.37
N VAL A 37 -1.16 -8.73 -9.87
CA VAL A 37 -0.61 -7.38 -9.96
C VAL A 37 -1.20 -6.63 -11.15
N LEU A 38 -1.86 -5.52 -10.87
CA LEU A 38 -2.49 -4.65 -11.86
C LEU A 38 -2.10 -3.20 -11.59
N GLN A 39 -1.73 -2.47 -12.63
CA GLN A 39 -1.56 -1.03 -12.57
C GLN A 39 -2.61 -0.35 -13.45
N ILE A 40 -3.39 0.55 -12.87
CA ILE A 40 -4.33 1.42 -13.57
C ILE A 40 -3.83 2.85 -13.37
N GLY A 41 -3.39 3.50 -14.46
CA GLY A 41 -2.75 4.80 -14.38
C GLY A 41 -1.58 4.82 -13.38
N PHE A 42 -1.72 5.63 -12.33
CA PHE A 42 -0.74 5.83 -11.27
C PHE A 42 -1.00 5.00 -10.00
N HIS A 43 -1.94 4.06 -10.08
CA HIS A 43 -2.33 3.19 -8.98
C HIS A 43 -1.95 1.74 -9.27
N LEU A 44 -1.15 1.14 -8.40
CA LEU A 44 -0.74 -0.26 -8.44
C LEU A 44 -1.46 -1.02 -7.34
N SER A 45 -2.05 -2.17 -7.67
CA SER A 45 -2.64 -3.10 -6.72
C SER A 45 -2.11 -4.51 -6.94
N GLY A 46 -2.18 -5.32 -5.89
CA GLY A 46 -1.79 -6.72 -5.94
C GLY A 46 -2.12 -7.45 -4.63
N LYS A 47 -1.93 -8.77 -4.65
CA LYS A 47 -2.05 -9.64 -3.48
C LYS A 47 -0.68 -10.13 -3.07
N VAL A 48 -0.43 -10.17 -1.77
CA VAL A 48 0.79 -10.76 -1.20
C VAL A 48 0.41 -11.84 -0.20
N THR A 49 0.93 -13.04 -0.40
CA THR A 49 0.62 -14.22 0.40
C THR A 49 1.74 -14.50 1.41
N GLU A 50 1.47 -14.38 2.70
CA GLU A 50 2.36 -14.90 3.72
C GLU A 50 2.15 -16.41 3.88
N PRO A 51 3.19 -17.23 3.66
CA PRO A 51 3.07 -18.67 3.80
C PRO A 51 2.78 -19.06 5.24
N ALA A 52 2.09 -20.19 5.43
CA ALA A 52 1.83 -20.73 6.75
C ALA A 52 3.14 -20.97 7.52
N SER A 53 3.12 -20.65 8.83
CA SER A 53 4.26 -20.92 9.71
C SER A 53 3.91 -22.09 10.63
N PRO A 54 4.33 -23.33 10.30
CA PRO A 54 3.99 -24.52 11.09
C PRO A 54 4.61 -24.49 12.49
N LEU A 55 5.69 -23.73 12.70
CA LEU A 55 6.32 -23.56 14.01
C LEU A 55 5.48 -22.72 14.98
N PHE A 56 4.64 -21.81 14.45
CA PHE A 56 3.81 -20.90 15.24
C PHE A 56 2.32 -21.14 15.05
N SER A 57 1.93 -22.23 14.39
CA SER A 57 0.54 -22.56 14.04
C SER A 57 -0.21 -21.43 13.34
N GLN A 58 0.49 -20.61 12.56
CA GLN A 58 -0.12 -19.50 11.82
C GLN A 58 -0.54 -19.99 10.43
N PRO A 59 -1.81 -19.83 10.03
CA PRO A 59 -2.26 -20.20 8.70
C PRO A 59 -1.68 -19.26 7.65
N GLU A 60 -1.76 -19.68 6.38
CA GLU A 60 -1.49 -18.80 5.25
C GLU A 60 -2.43 -17.59 5.28
N ARG A 61 -1.89 -16.40 4.98
CA ARG A 61 -2.66 -15.16 4.96
C ARG A 61 -2.41 -14.40 3.67
N VAL A 62 -3.47 -13.89 3.07
CA VAL A 62 -3.40 -13.10 1.83
C VAL A 62 -3.77 -11.67 2.14
N PHE A 63 -2.88 -10.74 1.79
CA PHE A 63 -3.07 -9.31 2.00
C PHE A 63 -3.26 -8.60 0.68
N GLN A 64 -4.34 -7.81 0.60
CA GLN A 64 -4.52 -6.84 -0.48
C GLN A 64 -3.61 -5.64 -0.22
N VAL A 65 -2.86 -5.24 -1.23
CA VAL A 65 -1.94 -4.11 -1.17
C VAL A 65 -2.26 -3.19 -2.33
N SER A 66 -2.33 -1.88 -2.06
CA SER A 66 -2.38 -0.85 -3.08
C SER A 66 -1.40 0.27 -2.80
N ILE A 67 -0.83 0.81 -3.88
CA ILE A 67 0.23 1.81 -3.87
C ILE A 67 -0.11 2.83 -4.95
N SER A 68 -0.27 4.09 -4.56
CA SER A 68 -0.29 5.21 -5.50
C SER A 68 1.09 5.83 -5.56
N PHE A 69 1.52 6.18 -6.76
CA PHE A 69 2.80 6.85 -6.98
C PHE A 69 2.67 7.93 -8.03
N ASP A 70 3.45 8.99 -7.87
CA ASP A 70 3.53 10.10 -8.80
C ASP A 70 4.97 10.61 -8.86
N ARG A 71 5.43 11.06 -10.03
CA ARG A 71 6.80 11.58 -10.26
C ARG A 71 7.90 10.75 -9.56
N CYS A 72 7.82 9.43 -9.74
CA CYS A 72 8.72 8.41 -9.17
C CYS A 72 8.73 8.29 -7.63
N LYS A 73 7.68 8.77 -6.95
CA LYS A 73 7.53 8.72 -5.49
C LYS A 73 6.24 8.03 -5.11
N ILE A 74 6.27 7.26 -4.03
CA ILE A 74 5.04 6.70 -3.44
C ILE A 74 4.33 7.81 -2.69
N THR A 75 3.07 8.07 -3.06
CA THR A 75 2.22 9.14 -2.51
C THR A 75 1.14 8.61 -1.56
N SER A 76 0.77 7.33 -1.69
CA SER A 76 -0.12 6.65 -0.75
C SER A 76 0.10 5.15 -0.77
N VAL A 77 -0.07 4.49 0.39
CA VAL A 77 -0.09 3.04 0.50
C VAL A 77 -1.28 2.59 1.34
N LYS A 78 -1.86 1.46 0.98
CA LYS A 78 -2.86 0.76 1.80
C LYS A 78 -2.56 -0.73 1.77
N CYS A 79 -2.50 -1.35 2.94
CA CYS A 79 -2.28 -2.78 3.07
C CYS A 79 -3.25 -3.39 4.09
N GLY A 80 -3.81 -4.55 3.74
CA GLY A 80 -4.72 -5.28 4.62
C GLY A 80 -4.08 -5.90 5.87
N CYS A 81 -2.76 -5.79 6.06
CA CYS A 81 -2.07 -6.39 7.22
C CYS A 81 -2.23 -5.60 8.53
N GLY A 82 -2.76 -4.37 8.47
CA GLY A 82 -2.96 -3.54 9.66
C GLY A 82 -1.67 -3.00 10.29
N ASN A 83 -0.53 -3.10 9.60
CA ASN A 83 0.72 -2.50 10.09
C ASN A 83 0.56 -0.98 10.23
N LYS A 84 0.89 -0.45 11.40
CA LYS A 84 0.88 0.98 11.74
C LYS A 84 2.26 1.51 12.10
N ASP A 85 3.32 0.87 11.64
CA ASP A 85 4.70 1.33 11.81
C ASP A 85 5.03 2.53 10.89
N ILE A 86 6.01 3.34 11.26
CA ILE A 86 6.58 4.43 10.45
C ILE A 86 7.08 3.89 9.09
N PHE A 87 7.56 2.65 9.08
CA PHE A 87 8.05 2.00 7.88
C PHE A 87 6.95 1.26 7.12
N TRP A 88 7.12 1.21 5.80
CA TRP A 88 6.31 0.32 4.96
C TRP A 88 6.48 -1.12 5.39
N CYS A 89 5.36 -1.85 5.46
CA CYS A 89 5.40 -3.27 5.76
C CYS A 89 6.05 -4.07 4.61
N GLN A 90 6.46 -5.29 4.92
CA GLN A 90 7.03 -6.24 3.96
C GLN A 90 6.15 -6.45 2.72
N HIS A 91 4.82 -6.37 2.82
CA HIS A 91 3.90 -6.52 1.70
C HIS A 91 3.98 -5.37 0.70
N VAL A 92 4.04 -4.13 1.20
CA VAL A 92 4.21 -2.93 0.37
C VAL A 92 5.57 -2.97 -0.33
N VAL A 93 6.62 -3.38 0.39
CA VAL A 93 7.95 -3.59 -0.18
C VAL A 93 7.90 -4.65 -1.30
N ALA A 94 7.32 -5.81 -1.02
CA ALA A 94 7.24 -6.92 -1.98
C ALA A 94 6.52 -6.51 -3.28
N LEU A 95 5.37 -5.83 -3.17
CA LEU A 95 4.62 -5.35 -4.33
C LEU A 95 5.39 -4.27 -5.11
N SER A 96 6.04 -3.34 -4.41
CA SER A 96 6.87 -2.29 -5.03
C SER A 96 8.03 -2.92 -5.83
N LEU A 97 8.74 -3.85 -5.20
CA LEU A 97 9.86 -4.55 -5.84
C LEU A 97 9.40 -5.44 -6.99
N TYR A 98 8.21 -6.07 -6.90
CA TYR A 98 7.63 -6.80 -8.02
C TYR A 98 7.46 -5.90 -9.24
N ARG A 99 6.86 -4.71 -9.05
CA ARG A 99 6.65 -3.76 -10.15
C ARG A 99 7.95 -3.30 -10.81
N ILE A 100 9.01 -3.14 -10.02
CA ILE A 100 10.34 -2.73 -10.50
C ILE A 100 11.04 -3.89 -11.23
N ARG A 101 11.14 -5.06 -10.59
CA ARG A 101 11.95 -6.20 -11.09
C ARG A 101 11.24 -7.04 -12.16
N LYS A 102 9.90 -7.10 -12.12
CA LYS A 102 9.06 -7.88 -13.04
C LYS A 102 8.12 -6.97 -13.85
N ALA A 103 8.63 -5.83 -14.31
CA ALA A 103 7.84 -4.81 -15.01
C ALA A 103 7.01 -5.36 -16.19
N ASN A 104 7.58 -6.27 -16.97
CA ASN A 104 6.91 -6.87 -18.14
C ASN A 104 5.78 -7.84 -17.76
N SER A 105 5.73 -8.31 -16.52
CA SER A 105 4.68 -9.20 -16.01
C SER A 105 3.49 -8.43 -15.43
N VAL A 106 3.62 -7.10 -15.25
CA VAL A 106 2.54 -6.27 -14.69
C VAL A 106 1.61 -5.81 -15.79
N GLN A 107 0.31 -6.10 -15.63
CA GLN A 107 -0.70 -5.57 -16.54
C GLN A 107 -0.86 -4.06 -16.32
N LEU A 108 -0.72 -3.28 -17.40
CA LEU A 108 -0.90 -1.83 -17.38
C LEU A 108 -2.21 -1.46 -18.06
N ARG A 109 -2.94 -0.53 -17.46
CA ARG A 109 -4.14 0.10 -18.01
C ARG A 109 -4.04 1.62 -17.88
N VAL A 110 -4.70 2.32 -18.79
CA VAL A 110 -4.91 3.78 -18.67
C VAL A 110 -5.71 4.10 -17.41
N PRO A 111 -5.69 5.36 -16.91
CA PRO A 111 -6.57 5.79 -15.83
C PRO A 111 -8.03 5.38 -16.09
N ILE A 112 -8.77 5.10 -15.02
CA ILE A 112 -10.13 4.58 -15.14
C ILE A 112 -11.07 5.58 -15.81
N SER A 113 -10.84 6.89 -15.64
CA SER A 113 -11.58 7.94 -16.34
C SER A 113 -11.52 7.78 -17.86
N GLU A 114 -10.35 7.46 -18.41
CA GLU A 114 -10.16 7.21 -19.85
C GLU A 114 -10.97 5.99 -20.31
N THR A 115 -11.03 4.94 -19.49
CA THR A 115 -11.84 3.75 -19.80
C THR A 115 -13.34 4.08 -19.77
N LEU A 116 -13.79 4.89 -18.80
CA LEU A 116 -15.19 5.32 -18.69
C LEU A 116 -15.60 6.21 -19.85
N LEU A 117 -14.71 7.08 -20.34
CA LEU A 117 -14.96 7.96 -21.49
C LEU A 117 -15.20 7.18 -22.80
N GLN A 118 -14.62 5.98 -22.93
CA GLN A 118 -14.79 5.12 -24.10
C GLN A 118 -16.11 4.32 -24.07
N MET A 119 -16.81 4.26 -22.94
CA MET A 119 -18.05 3.51 -22.80
C MET A 119 -19.26 4.34 -23.25
N ASN A 120 -20.15 3.72 -24.03
CA ASN A 120 -21.45 4.32 -24.34
C ASN A 120 -22.42 4.21 -23.14
N ARG A 121 -23.59 4.85 -23.26
CA ARG A 121 -24.61 4.89 -22.18
C ARG A 121 -25.02 3.50 -21.68
N GLU A 122 -25.22 2.54 -22.58
CA GLU A 122 -25.63 1.18 -22.19
C GLU A 122 -24.50 0.42 -21.49
N GLN A 123 -23.25 0.61 -21.95
CA GLN A 123 -22.07 0.02 -21.32
C GLN A 123 -21.81 0.62 -19.94
N LEU A 124 -21.93 1.94 -19.77
CA LEU A 124 -21.83 2.61 -18.47
C LEU A 124 -22.91 2.13 -17.50
N GLN A 125 -24.15 1.98 -17.98
CA GLN A 125 -25.25 1.44 -17.16
C GLN A 125 -24.95 0.00 -16.70
N LYS A 126 -24.49 -0.86 -17.62
CA LYS A 126 -24.07 -2.23 -17.27
C LYS A 126 -22.91 -2.20 -16.28
N PHE A 127 -21.88 -1.39 -16.52
CA PHE A 127 -20.74 -1.25 -15.63
C PHE A 127 -21.16 -0.93 -14.19
N ALA A 128 -22.03 0.07 -14.00
CA ALA A 128 -22.56 0.42 -12.69
C ALA A 128 -23.37 -0.72 -12.05
N GLN A 129 -24.22 -1.39 -12.83
CA GLN A 129 -25.03 -2.52 -12.33
C GLN A 129 -24.16 -3.70 -11.88
N TYR A 130 -23.15 -4.07 -12.66
CA TYR A 130 -22.24 -5.16 -12.31
C TYR A 130 -21.37 -4.80 -11.09
N LEU A 131 -20.88 -3.55 -11.01
CA LEU A 131 -20.12 -3.09 -9.85
C LEU A 131 -20.93 -3.15 -8.55
N ILE A 132 -22.18 -2.68 -8.59
CA ILE A 132 -23.09 -2.77 -7.44
C ILE A 132 -23.38 -4.23 -7.12
N SER A 133 -23.65 -5.07 -8.11
CA SER A 133 -23.94 -6.50 -7.88
C SER A 133 -22.77 -7.21 -7.18
N GLU A 134 -21.53 -6.94 -7.61
CA GLU A 134 -20.32 -7.60 -7.08
C GLU A 134 -19.98 -7.16 -5.65
N HIS A 135 -20.21 -5.87 -5.32
CA HIS A 135 -19.84 -5.29 -4.02
C HIS A 135 -21.01 -4.75 -3.21
N HIS A 136 -22.23 -5.27 -3.42
CA HIS A 136 -23.46 -4.69 -2.87
C HIS A 136 -23.44 -4.53 -1.34
N THR A 137 -22.73 -5.38 -0.61
CA THR A 137 -22.61 -5.25 0.85
C THR A 137 -21.85 -4.00 1.28
N ASP A 138 -20.89 -3.56 0.46
CA ASP A 138 -19.93 -2.52 0.83
C ASP A 138 -20.27 -1.18 0.17
N VAL A 139 -20.86 -1.20 -1.04
CA VAL A 139 -21.05 0.01 -1.85
C VAL A 139 -22.50 0.49 -1.94
N LEU A 140 -23.49 -0.35 -1.63
CA LEU A 140 -24.90 -0.04 -1.90
C LEU A 140 -25.39 1.24 -1.20
N PRO A 141 -25.12 1.47 0.10
CA PRO A 141 -25.54 2.72 0.75
C PRO A 141 -24.91 3.96 0.09
N THR A 142 -23.62 3.90 -0.25
CA THR A 142 -22.91 4.99 -0.92
C THR A 142 -23.44 5.22 -2.34
N ALA A 143 -23.67 4.15 -3.09
CA ALA A 143 -24.22 4.21 -4.45
C ALA A 143 -25.62 4.83 -4.48
N GLN A 144 -26.49 4.47 -3.51
CA GLN A 144 -27.82 5.07 -3.39
C GLN A 144 -27.73 6.57 -3.10
N ASN A 145 -26.89 6.98 -2.14
CA ASN A 145 -26.71 8.41 -1.84
C ASN A 145 -26.25 9.21 -3.05
N ILE A 146 -25.29 8.68 -3.82
CA ILE A 146 -24.81 9.32 -5.06
C ILE A 146 -25.94 9.40 -6.09
N ALA A 147 -26.74 8.33 -6.25
CA ALA A 147 -27.87 8.32 -7.17
C ALA A 147 -28.93 9.37 -6.79
N ASP A 148 -29.27 9.49 -5.51
CA ASP A 148 -30.21 10.47 -5.00
C ASP A 148 -29.71 11.91 -5.26
N GLU A 149 -28.41 12.17 -5.05
CA GLU A 149 -27.79 13.47 -5.38
C GLU A 149 -27.86 13.75 -6.88
N ILE A 150 -27.55 12.80 -7.75
CA ILE A 150 -27.59 12.99 -9.21
C ILE A 150 -29.02 13.28 -9.69
N LEU A 151 -30.04 12.63 -9.11
CA LEU A 151 -31.44 12.86 -9.47
C LEU A 151 -31.96 14.24 -9.03
N GLN A 152 -31.30 14.89 -8.08
CA GLN A 152 -31.61 16.25 -7.65
C GLN A 152 -30.92 17.28 -8.56
N ALA A 153 -31.70 18.01 -9.35
CA ALA A 153 -31.19 18.96 -10.36
C ALA A 153 -30.27 20.08 -9.80
N LYS A 154 -30.36 20.42 -8.51
CA LYS A 154 -29.54 21.46 -7.86
C LYS A 154 -28.46 20.91 -6.93
N SER A 155 -28.16 19.61 -7.00
CA SER A 155 -27.10 19.02 -6.17
C SER A 155 -25.72 19.49 -6.61
N ARG A 156 -24.76 19.42 -5.68
CA ARG A 156 -23.36 19.79 -5.96
C ARG A 156 -22.75 18.90 -7.05
N ILE A 157 -23.10 17.62 -7.09
CA ILE A 157 -22.58 16.68 -8.08
C ILE A 157 -22.92 17.13 -9.51
N ASN A 158 -24.14 17.64 -9.74
CA ASN A 158 -24.57 18.12 -11.06
C ASN A 158 -23.97 19.49 -11.45
N LEU A 159 -23.42 20.24 -10.48
CA LEU A 159 -22.74 21.51 -10.73
C LEU A 159 -21.25 21.36 -11.05
N LEU A 160 -20.69 20.17 -10.79
CA LEU A 160 -19.28 19.86 -11.03
C LEU A 160 -19.13 19.09 -12.35
N ALA A 161 -17.95 19.21 -12.97
CA ALA A 161 -17.63 18.48 -14.20
C ALA A 161 -17.49 16.96 -13.98
N GLY A 162 -17.24 16.53 -12.75
CA GLY A 162 -17.07 15.13 -12.37
C GLY A 162 -16.33 14.97 -11.05
N ALA A 163 -16.25 13.74 -10.56
CA ALA A 163 -15.40 13.38 -9.44
C ALA A 163 -13.92 13.26 -9.88
N PRO A 164 -12.95 13.52 -8.99
CA PRO A 164 -11.54 13.29 -9.30
C PRO A 164 -11.27 11.79 -9.53
N ASP A 165 -10.47 11.47 -10.55
CA ASP A 165 -10.08 10.09 -10.85
C ASP A 165 -8.98 9.63 -9.86
N PRO A 166 -9.22 8.60 -9.03
CA PRO A 166 -8.23 8.11 -8.05
C PRO A 166 -7.03 7.39 -8.67
N THR A 167 -7.09 7.06 -9.96
CA THR A 167 -6.03 6.41 -10.75
C THR A 167 -5.32 7.39 -11.68
N ALA A 168 -5.82 8.63 -11.78
CA ALA A 168 -5.09 9.72 -12.41
C ALA A 168 -3.97 10.21 -11.48
N GLY A 169 -2.86 10.63 -12.09
CA GLY A 169 -1.77 11.29 -11.37
C GLY A 169 -2.12 12.74 -11.05
N ALA A 170 -1.29 13.38 -10.25
CA ALA A 170 -1.41 14.81 -9.98
C ALA A 170 -1.15 15.64 -11.26
N SER A 171 -1.63 16.88 -11.28
CA SER A 171 -1.29 17.84 -12.33
C SER A 171 0.21 18.15 -12.32
N VAL A 172 0.74 18.60 -13.45
CA VAL A 172 2.15 19.03 -13.57
C VAL A 172 2.46 20.17 -12.59
N ASP A 173 1.49 21.06 -12.36
CA ASP A 173 1.61 22.22 -11.48
C ASP A 173 1.36 21.91 -9.99
N ASP A 174 0.90 20.69 -9.66
CA ASP A 174 0.64 20.31 -8.28
C ASP A 174 1.94 20.06 -7.52
N ASP A 175 1.96 20.44 -6.25
CA ASP A 175 3.11 20.21 -5.37
C ASP A 175 3.43 18.71 -5.20
N ASN A 176 4.72 18.41 -5.19
CA ASN A 176 5.22 17.06 -4.96
C ASN A 176 5.10 16.67 -3.48
N SER A 177 4.32 15.63 -3.15
CA SER A 177 4.26 15.06 -1.81
C SER A 177 4.87 13.65 -1.75
N TRP A 178 5.57 13.35 -0.65
CA TRP A 178 5.90 11.98 -0.27
C TRP A 178 4.81 11.45 0.65
N HIS A 179 4.52 10.15 0.59
CA HIS A 179 3.65 9.55 1.58
C HIS A 179 4.34 9.53 2.96
N LEU A 180 3.88 10.36 3.89
CA LEU A 180 4.23 10.32 5.30
C LEU A 180 2.96 10.61 6.11
N ASP A 181 2.45 9.62 6.83
CA ASP A 181 1.31 9.81 7.73
C ASP A 181 1.81 10.48 9.02
N GLU A 182 1.62 11.80 9.11
CA GLU A 182 2.08 12.61 10.24
C GLU A 182 1.48 12.14 11.57
N ASP A 183 0.20 11.76 11.57
CA ASP A 183 -0.50 11.32 12.78
C ASP A 183 0.08 9.99 13.28
N GLN A 184 0.29 9.06 12.36
CA GLN A 184 0.92 7.77 12.65
C GLN A 184 2.37 7.94 13.12
N VAL A 185 3.16 8.77 12.44
CA VAL A 185 4.55 9.06 12.83
C VAL A 185 4.58 9.68 14.22
N ARG A 186 3.68 10.63 14.51
CA ARG A 186 3.57 11.27 15.81
C ARG A 186 3.14 10.30 16.90
N GLU A 187 2.18 9.43 16.63
CA GLU A 187 1.73 8.40 17.58
C GLU A 187 2.84 7.38 17.86
N GLN A 188 3.53 6.89 16.83
CA GLN A 188 4.66 5.99 17.01
C GLN A 188 5.82 6.65 17.73
N ALA A 189 6.17 7.89 17.38
CA ALA A 189 7.18 8.66 18.09
C ALA A 189 6.81 8.83 19.58
N ARG A 190 5.55 9.16 19.90
CA ARG A 190 5.06 9.21 21.28
C ARG A 190 5.14 7.85 21.97
N SER A 191 4.76 6.77 21.29
CA SER A 191 4.85 5.40 21.81
C SER A 191 6.30 5.05 22.16
N TYR A 192 7.24 5.33 21.25
CA TYR A 192 8.66 5.10 21.49
C TYR A 192 9.22 5.95 22.63
N LEU A 193 8.83 7.22 22.73
CA LEU A 193 9.29 8.11 23.79
C LEU A 193 8.68 7.78 25.16
N SER A 194 7.50 7.16 25.21
CA SER A 194 6.82 6.79 26.46
C SER A 194 7.21 5.41 27.00
N GLN A 195 7.65 4.48 26.15
CA GLN A 195 8.16 3.16 26.55
C GLN A 195 9.61 3.29 27.07
N GLY A 196 9.77 3.61 28.35
CA GLY A 196 11.06 3.85 29.02
C GLY A 196 12.00 2.63 29.20
N ASN A 197 12.30 1.85 28.16
CA ASN A 197 13.35 0.80 28.21
C ASN A 197 14.18 0.73 26.91
N TYR A 198 15.48 1.03 27.05
CA TYR A 198 16.37 1.63 26.05
C TYR A 198 17.15 0.69 25.10
N LEU A 199 16.77 -0.56 24.88
CA LEU A 199 17.72 -1.51 24.23
C LEU A 199 17.27 -2.25 22.97
N SER A 200 15.97 -2.36 22.68
CA SER A 200 15.51 -3.12 21.49
C SER A 200 14.92 -2.22 20.41
N SER A 201 14.01 -1.31 20.77
CA SER A 201 13.35 -0.40 19.81
C SER A 201 14.24 0.78 19.41
N ALA A 202 15.18 1.17 20.29
CA ALA A 202 16.14 2.24 20.02
C ALA A 202 17.15 1.88 18.91
N ASN A 203 17.45 0.60 18.69
CA ASN A 203 18.40 0.19 17.65
C ASN A 203 17.83 0.40 16.25
N HIS A 204 16.53 0.16 16.06
CA HIS A 204 15.87 0.36 14.76
C HIS A 204 15.76 1.85 14.40
N PHE A 205 15.49 2.69 15.40
CA PHE A 205 15.44 4.15 15.23
C PHE A 205 16.84 4.78 15.12
N ASN A 206 17.83 4.33 15.89
CA ASN A 206 19.20 4.82 15.81
C ASN A 206 19.91 4.37 14.51
N ALA A 207 19.60 3.17 14.00
CA ALA A 207 20.06 2.73 12.69
C ALA A 207 19.53 3.64 11.56
N MET A 208 18.45 4.38 11.79
CA MET A 208 17.90 5.37 10.85
C MET A 208 18.82 6.59 10.66
N PHE A 209 19.72 6.88 11.61
CA PHE A 209 20.63 8.03 11.59
C PHE A 209 22.12 7.65 11.54
N ALA A 210 22.44 6.36 11.56
CA ALA A 210 23.80 5.89 11.37
C ALA A 210 24.15 6.00 9.87
N LYS A 211 25.11 6.88 9.54
CA LYS A 211 25.66 7.06 8.18
C LYS A 211 26.62 5.95 7.79
#